data_AF-A0A1Y5RFA2-F1
#
_entry.id   AF-A0A1Y5RFA2-F1
#
_cell.length_a   1.000
_cell.length_b   1.000
_cell.length_c   1.000
_cell.angle_alpha   90.00
_cell.angle_beta   90.00
_cell.angle_gamma   90.00
#
_symmetry.space_group_name_H-M   'P 1'
#
loop_
_entity.id
_entity.type
_entity.pdbx_description
1 polymer ?
#
loop_
_entity_poly.entity_id
_entity_poly.type
_entity_poly.pdbx_seq_one_letter_code
_entity_poly.pdbx_strand_id
1 'polypeptide(L)'
;MKHDPHTPATAGEAPPLPLEVAASTFAALGSEQRLSVLRTLVRAGPEGLSIGELGARCGVTGSTLTHHMKILAQAGLVSQSKQGRSIICVAAAYDEMRALSRFLLSECCADCPTPHEAHHHD
;
A
#
# COMPACT_ATOMS: atom_id res chain seq x y z
N MET A 1 2.35 3.21 -46.73
CA MET A 1 2.87 3.54 -45.38
C MET A 1 2.06 4.67 -44.78
N LYS A 2 1.01 4.35 -44.03
CA LYS A 2 0.46 5.23 -43.01
C LYS A 2 0.44 4.36 -41.75
N HIS A 3 1.16 4.80 -40.73
CA HIS A 3 1.25 4.08 -39.47
C HIS A 3 -0.14 3.86 -38.89
N ASP A 4 -0.45 2.59 -38.63
CA ASP A 4 -1.44 2.18 -37.66
C ASP A 4 -1.13 2.86 -36.31
N PRO A 5 -2.07 3.66 -35.75
CA PRO A 5 -1.95 4.08 -34.37
C PRO A 5 -2.21 2.84 -33.52
N HIS A 6 -1.16 2.31 -32.92
CA HIS A 6 -1.26 1.26 -31.92
C HIS A 6 -2.09 1.80 -30.74
N THR A 7 -3.39 1.51 -30.72
CA THR A 7 -4.18 1.50 -29.49
C THR A 7 -3.86 0.20 -28.76
N PRO A 8 -3.33 0.21 -27.53
CA PRO A 8 -3.52 -0.91 -26.65
C PRO A 8 -4.84 -0.68 -25.89
N ALA A 9 -5.85 -1.42 -26.29
CA ALA A 9 -7.06 -1.57 -25.48
C ALA A 9 -6.82 -2.65 -24.40
N THR A 10 -7.01 -2.21 -23.15
CA THR A 10 -7.64 -2.93 -22.03
C THR A 10 -6.92 -4.08 -21.31
N ALA A 11 -6.60 -3.82 -20.04
CA ALA A 11 -6.72 -4.80 -18.96
C ALA A 11 -7.33 -4.12 -17.71
N GLY A 12 -8.66 -4.17 -17.58
CA GLY A 12 -9.37 -3.91 -16.31
C GLY A 12 -8.99 -2.63 -15.57
N GLU A 13 -9.32 -1.46 -16.14
CA GLU A 13 -9.10 -0.18 -15.47
C GLU A 13 -10.07 -0.05 -14.30
N ALA A 14 -9.65 -0.48 -13.11
CA ALA A 14 -10.27 -0.03 -11.88
C ALA A 14 -10.30 1.50 -11.93
N PRO A 15 -11.42 2.16 -11.57
CA PRO A 15 -11.53 3.61 -11.66
C PRO A 15 -10.33 4.25 -10.95
N PRO A 16 -9.77 5.35 -11.50
CA PRO A 16 -8.60 5.99 -10.95
C PRO A 16 -8.85 6.30 -9.48
N LEU A 17 -7.92 5.86 -8.63
CA LEU A 17 -8.02 6.01 -7.19
C LEU A 17 -8.22 7.51 -6.87
N PRO A 18 -9.31 7.92 -6.19
CA PRO A 18 -9.60 9.34 -6.00
C PRO A 18 -8.45 10.06 -5.26
N LEU A 19 -8.14 11.30 -5.65
CA LEU A 19 -7.01 12.04 -5.08
C LEU A 19 -7.09 12.16 -3.54
N GLU A 20 -8.29 12.36 -2.99
CA GLU A 20 -8.51 12.41 -1.54
C GLU A 20 -8.17 11.08 -0.85
N VAL A 21 -8.54 9.97 -1.47
CA VAL A 21 -8.21 8.62 -0.99
C VAL A 21 -6.70 8.40 -1.10
N ALA A 22 -6.07 8.77 -2.23
CA ALA A 22 -4.62 8.67 -2.40
C ALA A 22 -3.88 9.44 -1.31
N ALA A 23 -4.22 10.71 -1.12
CA ALA A 23 -3.58 11.60 -0.16
C ALA A 23 -3.74 11.10 1.28
N SER A 24 -4.94 10.68 1.66
CA SER A 24 -5.19 10.15 3.01
C SER A 24 -4.43 8.85 3.28
N THR A 25 -4.35 7.95 2.30
CA THR A 25 -3.59 6.70 2.45
C THR A 25 -2.08 6.95 2.44
N PHE A 26 -1.56 7.86 1.61
CA PHE A 26 -0.17 8.29 1.69
C PHE A 26 0.16 8.94 3.03
N ALA A 27 -0.74 9.75 3.61
CA ALA A 27 -0.57 10.31 4.94
C ALA A 27 -0.53 9.21 6.03
N ALA A 28 -1.36 8.17 5.90
CA ALA A 28 -1.30 6.99 6.75
C ALA A 28 0.02 6.21 6.58
N LEU A 29 0.64 6.21 5.40
CA LEU A 29 1.94 5.58 5.15
C LEU A 29 3.15 6.47 5.51
N GLY A 30 2.98 7.79 5.57
CA GLY A 30 4.03 8.80 5.80
C GLY A 30 4.59 8.84 7.22
N SER A 31 4.87 7.67 7.80
CA SER A 31 5.53 7.49 9.10
C SER A 31 6.33 6.20 9.07
N GLU A 32 7.61 6.28 9.45
CA GLU A 32 8.53 5.13 9.49
C GLU A 32 7.95 3.95 10.29
N GLN A 33 7.35 4.23 11.44
CA GLN A 33 6.77 3.21 12.31
C GLN A 33 5.57 2.52 11.66
N ARG A 34 4.67 3.30 11.03
CA ARG A 34 3.49 2.74 10.34
C ARG A 34 3.89 1.94 9.11
N LEU A 35 4.86 2.44 8.35
CA LEU A 35 5.40 1.72 7.19
C LEU A 35 6.11 0.43 7.62
N SER A 36 6.85 0.44 8.73
CA SER A 36 7.48 -0.76 9.31
C SER A 36 6.44 -1.80 9.73
N VAL A 37 5.35 -1.38 10.39
CA VAL A 37 4.23 -2.25 10.77
C VAL A 37 3.58 -2.89 9.54
N LEU A 38 3.21 -2.07 8.54
CA LEU A 38 2.61 -2.59 7.31
C LEU A 38 3.55 -3.55 6.58
N ARG A 39 4.82 -3.17 6.40
CA ARG A 39 5.84 -4.04 5.76
C ARG A 39 6.00 -5.37 6.48
N THR A 40 5.94 -5.36 7.82
CA THR A 40 6.05 -6.58 8.63
C THR A 40 4.84 -7.49 8.43
N LEU A 41 3.63 -6.93 8.36
CA LEU A 41 2.40 -7.68 8.09
C LEU A 41 2.34 -8.21 6.65
N VAL A 42 2.77 -7.42 5.67
CA VAL A 42 2.90 -7.87 4.27
C VAL A 42 3.85 -9.06 4.15
N ARG A 43 4.98 -9.02 4.88
CA ARG A 43 5.93 -10.14 4.93
C ARG A 43 5.38 -11.37 5.66
N ALA A 44 4.49 -11.18 6.62
CA ALA A 44 3.82 -12.29 7.31
C ALA A 44 2.77 -12.99 6.43
N GLY A 45 2.28 -12.31 5.38
CA GLY A 45 1.31 -12.87 4.45
C GLY A 45 -0.10 -12.97 5.05
N PRO A 46 -0.99 -13.79 4.46
CA PRO A 46 -2.40 -13.84 4.80
C PRO A 46 -2.69 -14.36 6.22
N GLU A 47 -1.79 -15.17 6.79
CA GLU A 47 -1.90 -15.67 8.16
C GLU A 47 -1.67 -14.56 9.21
N GLY A 48 -0.95 -13.50 8.82
CA GLY A 48 -0.66 -12.36 9.69
C GLY A 48 0.18 -12.70 10.91
N LEU A 49 0.04 -11.89 11.95
CA LEU A 49 0.77 -12.02 13.21
C LEU A 49 -0.15 -11.71 14.39
N SER A 50 0.14 -12.32 15.54
CA SER A 50 -0.45 -11.83 16.79
C SER A 50 0.01 -10.39 17.08
N ILE A 51 -0.82 -9.59 17.75
CA ILE A 51 -0.47 -8.20 18.11
C ILE A 51 0.84 -8.12 18.91
N GLY A 52 1.10 -9.10 19.78
CA GLY A 52 2.33 -9.17 20.57
C GLY A 52 3.56 -9.47 19.71
N GLU A 53 3.45 -10.42 18.80
CA GLU A 53 4.51 -10.76 17.86
C GLU A 53 4.80 -9.61 16.88
N LEU A 54 3.77 -8.94 16.40
CA LEU A 54 3.90 -7.73 15.57
C LEU A 54 4.68 -6.63 16.31
N GLY A 55 4.34 -6.37 17.58
CA GLY A 55 5.06 -5.39 18.40
C GLY A 55 6.53 -5.76 18.60
N ALA A 56 6.81 -7.03 18.88
CA ALA A 56 8.17 -7.53 19.04
C ALA A 56 9.00 -7.38 17.76
N ARG A 57 8.45 -7.73 16.59
CA ARG A 57 9.14 -7.63 15.29
C ARG A 57 9.38 -6.20 14.85
N CYS A 58 8.45 -5.29 15.17
CA CYS A 58 8.56 -3.88 14.80
C CYS A 58 9.36 -3.03 15.82
N GLY A 59 9.62 -3.56 17.03
CA GLY A 59 10.23 -2.79 18.11
C GLY A 59 9.31 -1.70 18.67
N VAL A 60 7.99 -1.90 18.60
CA VAL A 60 6.97 -0.90 19.00
C VAL A 60 6.21 -1.38 20.23
N THR A 61 6.02 -0.49 21.20
CA THR A 61 5.27 -0.77 22.43
C THR A 61 3.76 -0.90 22.16
N GLY A 62 3.03 -1.58 23.05
CA GLY A 62 1.62 -1.92 22.83
C GLY A 62 0.68 -0.73 22.60
N SER A 63 0.83 0.38 23.34
CA SER A 63 -0.02 1.57 23.18
C SER A 63 0.24 2.29 21.85
N THR A 64 1.52 2.50 21.51
CA THR A 64 1.94 3.11 20.24
C THR A 64 1.53 2.23 19.05
N LEU A 65 1.72 0.91 19.16
CA LEU A 65 1.32 -0.04 18.12
C LEU A 65 -0.20 -0.01 17.90
N THR A 66 -0.99 0.02 18.97
CA THR A 66 -2.46 0.12 18.86
C THR A 66 -2.87 1.39 18.13
N HIS A 67 -2.22 2.51 18.44
CA HIS A 67 -2.47 3.78 17.75
C HIS A 67 -2.11 3.70 16.25
N HIS A 68 -0.95 3.14 15.91
CA HIS A 68 -0.56 2.93 14.51
C HIS A 68 -1.49 1.98 13.76
N MET A 69 -1.89 0.86 14.37
CA MET A 69 -2.85 -0.08 13.81
C MET A 69 -4.19 0.59 13.54
N LYS A 70 -4.67 1.47 14.42
CA LYS A 70 -5.92 2.21 14.21
C LYS A 70 -5.84 3.11 12.98
N ILE A 71 -4.77 3.88 12.82
CA ILE A 71 -4.57 4.76 11.65
C ILE A 71 -4.51 3.93 10.36
N LEU A 72 -3.72 2.85 10.37
CA LEU A 72 -3.58 1.97 9.21
C LEU A 72 -4.91 1.28 8.85
N ALA A 73 -5.69 0.85 9.84
CA ALA A 73 -6.99 0.23 9.63
C ALA A 73 -8.03 1.21 9.10
N GLN A 74 -8.00 2.47 9.55
CA GLN A 74 -8.84 3.54 9.01
C GLN A 74 -8.54 3.83 7.53
N ALA A 75 -7.28 3.70 7.12
CA ALA A 75 -6.85 3.79 5.73
C ALA A 75 -7.05 2.49 4.93
N GLY A 76 -7.70 1.47 5.51
CA GLY A 76 -7.95 0.18 4.87
C GLY A 76 -6.74 -0.74 4.73
N LEU A 77 -5.53 -0.30 5.15
CA LEU A 77 -4.25 -0.97 4.89
C LEU A 77 -4.06 -2.29 5.64
N VAL A 78 -4.65 -2.39 6.83
CA VAL A 78 -4.53 -3.55 7.73
C VAL A 78 -5.89 -3.89 8.32
N SER A 79 -6.05 -5.14 8.77
CA SER A 79 -7.21 -5.54 9.55
C SER A 79 -6.80 -6.32 10.79
N GLN A 80 -7.72 -6.41 11.75
CA GLN A 80 -7.53 -7.13 13.00
C GLN A 80 -8.73 -8.03 13.25
N SER A 81 -8.48 -9.26 13.66
CA SER A 81 -9.53 -10.21 14.05
C SER A 81 -9.17 -10.89 15.36
N LYS A 82 -10.19 -11.20 16.17
CA LYS A 82 -10.00 -11.93 17.42
C LYS A 82 -10.02 -13.43 17.12
N GLN A 83 -8.94 -14.13 17.49
CA GLN A 83 -8.85 -15.59 17.43
C GLN A 83 -8.58 -16.12 18.84
N GLY A 84 -9.64 -16.61 19.49
CA GLY A 84 -9.60 -17.03 20.88
C GLY A 84 -9.18 -15.90 21.82
N ARG A 85 -7.99 -16.01 22.41
CA ARG A 85 -7.42 -15.02 23.34
C ARG A 85 -6.49 -14.02 22.68
N SER A 86 -6.19 -14.21 21.39
CA SER A 86 -5.24 -13.40 20.63
C SER A 86 -5.95 -12.49 19.64
N ILE A 87 -5.32 -11.35 19.34
CA ILE A 87 -5.70 -10.50 18.20
C ILE A 87 -4.70 -10.78 17.09
N ILE A 88 -5.19 -11.26 15.95
CA ILE A 88 -4.40 -11.48 14.74
C ILE A 88 -4.55 -10.26 13.84
N CYS A 89 -3.41 -9.71 13.45
CA CYS A 89 -3.27 -8.56 12.58
C CYS A 89 -2.80 -9.05 11.22
N VAL A 90 -3.43 -8.61 10.14
CA VAL A 90 -3.07 -8.98 8.76
C VAL A 90 -2.95 -7.72 7.91
N ALA A 91 -2.11 -7.76 6.88
CA ALA A 91 -2.19 -6.79 5.80
C ALA A 91 -3.46 -7.07 5.00
N ALA A 92 -4.30 -6.05 4.79
CA ALA A 92 -5.60 -6.22 4.15
C ALA A 92 -5.64 -5.70 2.71
N ALA A 93 -4.71 -4.83 2.33
CA ALA A 93 -4.87 -3.95 1.18
C ALA A 93 -3.81 -4.19 0.10
N TYR A 94 -3.63 -5.44 -0.32
CA TYR A 94 -2.67 -5.77 -1.39
C TYR A 94 -3.03 -5.07 -2.71
N ASP A 95 -4.32 -5.03 -3.05
CA ASP A 95 -4.80 -4.36 -4.25
C ASP A 95 -4.74 -2.85 -4.13
N GLU A 96 -5.06 -2.30 -2.95
CA GLU A 96 -4.92 -0.88 -2.65
C GLU A 96 -3.46 -0.41 -2.75
N MET A 97 -2.50 -1.17 -2.22
CA MET A 97 -1.08 -0.86 -2.35
C MET A 97 -0.64 -0.86 -3.82
N ARG A 98 -1.11 -1.84 -4.62
CA ARG A 98 -0.86 -1.86 -6.08
C ARG A 98 -1.51 -0.66 -6.76
N ALA A 99 -2.71 -0.25 -6.35
CA ALA A 99 -3.39 0.92 -6.88
C ALA A 99 -2.64 2.22 -6.55
N LEU A 100 -2.13 2.38 -5.32
CA LEU A 100 -1.32 3.54 -4.92
C LEU A 100 0.01 3.62 -5.68
N SER A 101 0.68 2.49 -5.90
CA SER A 101 1.88 2.47 -6.74
C SER A 101 1.55 2.89 -8.17
N ARG A 102 0.47 2.34 -8.75
CA ARG A 102 0.02 2.73 -10.09
C ARG A 102 -0.36 4.21 -10.17
N PHE A 103 -1.03 4.75 -9.15
CA PHE A 103 -1.46 6.16 -9.10
C PHE A 103 -0.31 7.14 -9.33
N LEU A 104 0.89 6.87 -8.83
CA LEU A 104 2.05 7.72 -9.09
C LEU A 104 2.77 7.35 -10.38
N LEU A 105 2.87 6.06 -10.68
CA LEU A 105 3.64 5.57 -11.83
C LEU A 105 2.94 5.83 -13.18
N SER A 106 1.60 5.88 -13.22
CA SER A 106 0.84 6.23 -14.42
C SER A 106 1.05 7.69 -14.84
N GLU A 107 1.33 8.56 -13.88
CA GLU A 107 1.54 10.00 -14.10
C GLU A 107 3.01 10.33 -14.38
N CYS A 108 3.90 9.34 -14.34
CA CYS A 108 5.32 9.55 -14.54
C CYS A 108 5.59 10.03 -15.98
N CYS A 109 6.04 11.28 -16.11
CA CYS A 109 6.37 11.92 -17.39
C CYS A 109 5.20 12.01 -18.40
N ALA A 110 3.94 11.87 -17.95
CA ALA A 110 2.77 11.83 -18.82
C ALA A 110 2.65 13.05 -19.74
N ASP A 111 3.06 14.23 -19.25
CA ASP A 111 3.04 15.49 -20.01
C ASP A 111 4.45 15.96 -20.46
N CYS A 112 5.48 15.11 -20.32
CA CYS A 112 6.84 15.49 -20.69
C CYS A 112 7.03 15.40 -22.22
N PRO A 113 7.40 16.49 -22.91
CA PRO A 113 7.58 16.48 -24.37
C PRO A 113 8.88 15.79 -24.82
N THR A 114 9.82 15.59 -23.90
CA THR A 114 11.10 14.93 -24.16
C THR A 114 11.10 13.52 -23.57
N PRO A 115 11.40 12.47 -24.33
CA PRO A 115 11.56 11.12 -23.80
C PRO A 115 12.62 11.14 -22.68
N HIS A 116 12.26 10.66 -21.49
CA HIS A 116 13.23 10.46 -20.43
C HIS A 116 14.15 9.31 -20.85
N GLU A 117 15.41 9.60 -21.17
CA GLU A 117 16.39 8.54 -21.44
C GLU A 117 16.53 7.68 -20.17
N ALA A 118 16.02 6.45 -20.27
CA ALA A 118 16.07 5.31 -19.37
C ALA A 118 16.49 5.55 -17.89
N HIS A 119 15.52 5.51 -16.97
CA HIS A 119 15.78 4.91 -15.66
C HIS A 119 15.57 3.39 -15.78
N HIS A 120 16.66 2.62 -15.86
CA HIS A 120 16.62 1.18 -15.62
C HIS A 120 16.13 0.95 -14.18
N HIS A 121 14.88 0.48 -14.03
CA HIS A 121 14.42 -0.12 -12.77
C HIS A 121 14.72 -1.63 -12.86
N ASP A 122 15.79 -2.04 -12.17
CA ASP A 122 16.06 -3.45 -11.82
C ASP A 122 15.06 -3.95 -10.76
#